data_AF-A0A0G4F7F3-F1
#
_entry.id   AF-A0A0G4F7F3-F1
#
_cell.length_a   1.000
_cell.length_b   1.000
_cell.length_c   1.000
_cell.angle_alpha   90.00
_cell.angle_beta   90.00
_cell.angle_gamma   90.00
#
_symmetry.space_group_name_H-M   'P 1'
#
loop_
_entity.id
_entity.type
_entity.pdbx_description
1 polymer ?
#
loop_
_entity_poly.entity_id
_entity_poly.type
_entity_poly.pdbx_seq_one_letter_code
_entity_poly.pdbx_strand_id
1 'polypeptide(L)'
;MSKFISAVSFLVALLGCATADTFPNLRKLQDRPGVIRQTLERAIRLGNFRVIFSRFNVQRDPFEYVCCDKCEERFSDVSEAAITACNEKCRRDCKPAVEECNEFDNRQKVMLIQTACAGTKFICGIGGVAVPSPIGTCTQNTQENCMNFANNNVDLCLRSITDANYGSCDEARFKQEYDWVAQWPCKFFARE
;
A
#
# COMPACT_ATOMS: atom_id res chain seq x y z
N MET A 1 -45.92 -48.72 37.02
CA MET A 1 -46.77 -48.58 35.82
C MET A 1 -47.02 -47.10 35.56
N SER A 2 -46.93 -46.69 34.29
CA SER A 2 -47.41 -45.44 33.65
C SER A 2 -47.05 -44.08 34.28
N LYS A 3 -46.20 -43.27 33.62
CA LYS A 3 -46.52 -42.34 32.50
C LYS A 3 -47.56 -41.28 32.89
N PHE A 4 -47.20 -39.99 32.80
CA PHE A 4 -47.76 -39.08 31.78
C PHE A 4 -47.04 -37.71 31.76
N ILE A 5 -46.85 -37.23 30.54
CA ILE A 5 -46.18 -36.00 30.10
C ILE A 5 -47.22 -34.87 29.99
N SER A 6 -46.74 -33.62 29.91
CA SER A 6 -47.36 -32.41 29.33
C SER A 6 -47.90 -31.40 30.33
N ALA A 7 -47.85 -30.09 30.09
CA ALA A 7 -47.13 -29.20 29.17
C ALA A 7 -47.66 -27.78 29.48
N VAL A 8 -47.04 -26.78 28.84
CA VAL A 8 -47.64 -25.48 28.47
C VAL A 8 -47.53 -24.33 29.49
N SER A 9 -46.52 -23.50 29.20
CA SER A 9 -46.59 -22.05 29.02
C SER A 9 -47.02 -21.16 30.18
N PHE A 10 -46.08 -20.37 30.68
CA PHE A 10 -46.37 -19.00 31.06
C PHE A 10 -45.41 -18.02 30.39
N LEU A 11 -46.05 -17.12 29.66
CA LEU A 11 -45.60 -15.88 29.04
C LEU A 11 -44.25 -15.32 29.54
N VAL A 12 -43.31 -15.15 28.61
CA VAL A 12 -42.41 -13.98 28.62
C VAL A 12 -42.73 -13.19 27.36
N ALA A 13 -43.72 -12.31 27.48
CA ALA A 13 -43.92 -11.21 26.56
C ALA A 13 -43.77 -9.92 27.36
N LEU A 14 -43.10 -8.94 26.74
CA LEU A 14 -42.84 -7.56 27.19
C LEU A 14 -41.51 -7.35 27.92
N LEU A 15 -40.42 -7.45 27.16
CA LEU A 15 -39.31 -6.49 27.16
C LEU A 15 -38.66 -6.50 25.75
N GLY A 16 -39.50 -6.39 24.73
CA GLY A 16 -39.09 -6.08 23.37
C GLY A 16 -39.19 -4.58 23.15
N CYS A 17 -38.18 -3.82 23.59
CA CYS A 17 -37.88 -2.48 23.08
C CYS A 17 -36.59 -1.97 23.73
N ALA A 18 -35.46 -2.20 23.06
CA ALA A 18 -34.28 -1.33 23.00
C ALA A 18 -33.09 -2.16 22.52
N THR A 19 -32.19 -1.51 21.78
CA THR A 19 -30.92 -2.03 21.22
C THR A 19 -30.99 -2.67 19.83
N ALA A 20 -31.82 -2.09 18.96
CA ALA A 20 -31.51 -2.08 17.53
C ALA A 20 -31.05 -0.68 17.12
N ASP A 21 -30.05 -0.10 17.80
CA ASP A 21 -29.41 1.17 17.41
C ASP A 21 -28.14 1.42 18.24
N THR A 22 -27.02 0.76 17.90
CA THR A 22 -25.62 1.04 18.31
C THR A 22 -24.82 -0.18 17.81
N PHE A 23 -23.99 -0.17 16.77
CA PHE A 23 -22.82 0.65 16.52
C PHE A 23 -22.45 0.61 15.01
N PRO A 24 -22.70 1.67 14.22
CA PRO A 24 -22.20 1.75 12.84
C PRO A 24 -20.66 1.77 12.76
N ASN A 25 -19.96 2.00 13.88
CA ASN A 25 -18.51 2.06 13.96
C ASN A 25 -17.81 0.69 13.98
N LEU A 26 -18.49 -0.41 14.32
CA LEU A 26 -17.90 -1.76 14.27
C LEU A 26 -17.86 -2.32 12.84
N ARG A 27 -18.81 -1.95 11.97
CA ARG A 27 -18.76 -2.28 10.53
C ARG A 27 -17.59 -1.61 9.81
N LYS A 28 -17.15 -0.42 10.26
CA LYS A 28 -15.96 0.26 9.71
C LYS A 28 -14.64 -0.45 10.04
N LEU A 29 -14.63 -1.36 11.02
CA LEU A 29 -13.48 -2.23 11.31
C LEU A 29 -13.49 -3.52 10.48
N GLN A 30 -14.53 -3.78 9.68
CA GLN A 30 -14.62 -5.00 8.85
C GLN A 30 -13.78 -4.88 7.57
N ASP A 31 -13.53 -3.67 7.05
CA ASP A 31 -12.64 -3.43 5.90
C ASP A 31 -11.31 -2.79 6.36
N ARG A 32 -10.56 -3.56 7.15
CA ARG A 32 -9.25 -3.14 7.66
C ARG A 32 -8.27 -2.74 6.52
N PRO A 33 -8.16 -3.46 5.39
CA PRO A 33 -7.35 -3.03 4.26
C PRO A 33 -7.76 -1.67 3.72
N GLY A 34 -9.07 -1.44 3.53
CA GLY A 34 -9.60 -0.16 3.05
C GLY A 34 -9.27 1.01 3.98
N VAL A 35 -9.39 0.82 5.30
CA VAL A 35 -9.03 1.86 6.29
C VAL A 35 -7.54 2.19 6.26
N ILE A 36 -6.68 1.17 6.17
CA ILE A 36 -5.22 1.37 6.09
C ILE A 36 -4.88 2.11 4.80
N ARG A 37 -5.38 1.65 3.65
CA ARG A 37 -5.17 2.29 2.35
C ARG A 37 -5.61 3.75 2.37
N GLN A 38 -6.84 4.03 2.82
CA GLN A 38 -7.35 5.40 2.90
C GLN A 38 -6.50 6.28 3.81
N THR A 39 -5.97 5.74 4.91
CA THR A 39 -5.07 6.46 5.81
C THR A 39 -3.75 6.81 5.11
N LEU A 40 -3.18 5.88 4.35
CA LEU A 40 -1.97 6.12 3.55
C LEU A 40 -2.24 7.13 2.43
N GLU A 41 -3.31 6.97 1.66
CA GLU A 41 -3.72 7.91 0.61
C GLU A 41 -3.93 9.32 1.16
N ARG A 42 -4.56 9.45 2.34
CA ARG A 42 -4.71 10.75 3.00
C ARG A 42 -3.37 11.34 3.40
N ALA A 43 -2.44 10.55 3.94
CA ALA A 43 -1.11 11.03 4.30
C ALA A 43 -0.35 11.55 3.07
N ILE A 44 -0.40 10.81 1.96
CA ILE A 44 0.19 11.22 0.67
C ILE A 44 -0.41 12.53 0.18
N ARG A 45 -1.75 12.63 0.15
CA ARG A 45 -2.44 13.83 -0.32
C ARG A 45 -2.11 15.07 0.52
N LEU A 46 -1.69 14.89 1.77
CA LEU A 46 -1.21 15.94 2.66
C LEU A 46 0.30 16.18 2.57
N GLY A 47 1.01 15.56 1.60
CA GLY A 47 2.45 15.68 1.45
C GLY A 47 3.28 14.87 2.47
N ASN A 48 2.63 14.06 3.32
CA ASN A 48 3.30 13.27 4.34
C ASN A 48 3.71 11.89 3.80
N PHE A 49 4.72 11.89 2.92
CA PHE A 49 5.25 10.67 2.33
C PHE A 49 6.12 9.83 3.28
N ARG A 50 6.56 10.41 4.41
CA ARG A 50 7.38 9.70 5.41
C ARG A 50 6.69 8.43 5.92
N VAL A 51 5.37 8.44 6.02
CA VAL A 51 4.58 7.26 6.40
C VAL A 51 4.82 6.12 5.41
N ILE A 52 4.84 6.42 4.12
CA ILE A 52 5.08 5.45 3.05
C ILE A 52 6.54 4.99 3.03
N PHE A 53 7.48 5.94 3.06
CA PHE A 53 8.91 5.65 3.08
C PHE A 53 9.30 4.71 4.21
N SER A 54 8.76 4.93 5.42
CA SER A 54 9.01 4.07 6.57
C SER A 54 8.50 2.64 6.38
N ARG A 55 7.38 2.45 5.68
CA ARG A 55 6.79 1.13 5.41
C ARG A 55 7.50 0.40 4.28
N PHE A 56 8.12 1.14 3.39
CA PHE A 56 8.88 0.65 2.24
C PHE A 56 10.39 0.57 2.54
N ASN A 57 10.80 0.74 3.80
CA ASN A 57 12.19 0.76 4.25
C ASN A 57 13.09 1.70 3.44
N VAL A 58 12.53 2.81 3.01
CA VAL A 58 13.28 3.85 2.34
C VAL A 58 13.94 4.71 3.41
N GLN A 59 15.26 4.56 3.54
CA GLN A 59 16.03 5.23 4.60
C GLN A 59 16.37 6.69 4.29
N ARG A 60 16.36 7.07 3.01
CA ARG A 60 16.61 8.43 2.53
C ARG A 60 15.40 8.93 1.78
N ASP A 61 15.11 10.22 1.86
CA ASP A 61 13.96 10.80 1.16
C ASP A 61 14.12 10.60 -0.37
N PRO A 62 13.26 9.81 -1.03
CA PRO A 62 13.37 9.55 -2.47
C PRO A 62 13.20 10.81 -3.30
N PHE A 63 12.54 11.85 -2.78
CA PHE A 63 12.41 13.10 -3.51
C PHE A 63 13.76 13.72 -3.84
N GLU A 64 14.81 13.49 -3.03
CA GLU A 64 16.17 13.98 -3.31
C GLU A 64 16.77 13.43 -4.63
N TYR A 65 16.14 12.42 -5.22
CA TYR A 65 16.54 11.80 -6.48
C TYR A 65 15.61 12.15 -7.65
N VAL A 66 14.49 12.83 -7.38
CA VAL A 66 13.55 13.32 -8.38
C VAL A 66 13.97 14.72 -8.83
N CYS A 67 13.94 14.97 -10.13
CA CYS A 67 14.17 16.31 -10.66
C CYS A 67 12.97 17.21 -10.41
N CYS A 68 13.21 18.47 -10.01
CA CYS A 68 12.13 19.38 -9.63
C CYS A 68 11.12 19.62 -10.75
N ASP A 69 11.57 19.65 -12.00
CA ASP A 69 10.73 19.77 -13.20
C ASP A 69 9.81 18.56 -13.43
N LYS A 70 10.10 17.41 -12.79
CA LYS A 70 9.29 16.20 -12.84
C LYS A 70 8.25 16.10 -11.72
N CYS A 71 8.28 16.98 -10.71
CA CYS A 71 7.35 16.90 -9.58
C CYS A 71 5.89 17.11 -10.01
N GLU A 72 5.60 18.07 -10.89
CA GLU A 72 4.24 18.33 -11.36
C GLU A 72 3.69 17.18 -12.21
N GLU A 73 4.50 16.68 -13.14
CA GLU A 73 4.17 15.51 -13.97
C GLU A 73 3.78 14.29 -13.11
N ARG A 74 4.51 14.04 -12.01
CA ARG A 74 4.36 12.83 -11.19
C ARG A 74 3.27 12.88 -10.14
N PHE A 75 2.93 14.08 -9.66
CA PHE A 75 2.06 14.24 -8.49
C PHE A 75 0.83 15.11 -8.74
N SER A 76 0.62 15.60 -9.97
CA SER A 76 -0.60 16.30 -10.38
C SER A 76 -1.86 15.44 -10.27
N ASP A 77 -1.74 14.13 -10.44
CA ASP A 77 -2.81 13.14 -10.22
C ASP A 77 -3.07 12.86 -8.72
N VAL A 78 -2.23 13.37 -7.82
CA VAL A 78 -2.28 13.11 -6.37
C VAL A 78 -2.86 14.30 -5.61
N SER A 79 -2.12 15.41 -5.52
CA SER A 79 -2.53 16.68 -4.90
C SER A 79 -1.47 17.79 -5.06
N GLU A 80 -1.88 19.05 -4.91
CA GLU A 80 -0.95 20.19 -4.85
C GLU A 80 0.05 20.05 -3.69
N ALA A 81 -0.39 19.60 -2.52
CA ALA A 81 0.51 19.38 -1.38
C ALA A 81 1.56 18.28 -1.66
N ALA A 82 1.24 17.28 -2.49
CA ALA A 82 2.21 16.28 -2.93
C ALA A 82 3.26 16.88 -3.87
N ILE A 83 2.83 17.74 -4.80
CA ILE A 83 3.74 18.51 -5.65
C ILE A 83 4.66 19.39 -4.80
N THR A 84 4.11 20.11 -3.82
CA THR A 84 4.89 20.94 -2.89
C THR A 84 5.91 20.14 -2.11
N ALA A 85 5.51 19.00 -1.52
CA ALA A 85 6.42 18.12 -0.79
C ALA A 85 7.57 17.61 -1.66
N CYS A 86 7.29 17.26 -2.93
CA CYS A 86 8.31 16.92 -3.91
C CYS A 86 9.25 18.11 -4.16
N ASN A 87 8.69 19.29 -4.46
CA ASN A 87 9.46 20.50 -4.78
C ASN A 87 10.35 21.02 -3.62
N GLU A 88 10.01 20.71 -2.38
CA GLU A 88 10.82 21.05 -1.20
C GLU A 88 12.12 20.23 -1.10
N LYS A 89 12.13 19.02 -1.66
CA LYS A 89 13.21 18.03 -1.49
C LYS A 89 13.86 17.61 -2.80
N CYS A 90 13.23 17.90 -3.93
CA CYS A 90 13.70 17.58 -5.26
C CYS A 90 15.08 18.14 -5.55
N ARG A 91 15.74 17.52 -6.52
CA ARG A 91 17.01 17.98 -7.04
C ARG A 91 16.79 19.02 -8.13
N ARG A 92 17.39 20.20 -7.95
CA ARG A 92 17.35 21.31 -8.92
C ARG A 92 18.36 21.12 -10.05
N ASP A 93 19.58 20.72 -9.70
CA ASP A 93 20.67 20.52 -10.66
C ASP A 93 20.68 19.08 -11.17
N CYS A 94 19.67 18.75 -11.96
CA CYS A 94 19.57 17.45 -12.57
C CYS A 94 20.45 17.33 -13.82
N LYS A 95 21.46 16.47 -13.75
CA LYS A 95 22.15 15.96 -14.94
C LYS A 95 21.25 14.98 -15.72
N PRO A 96 21.59 14.60 -16.97
CA PRO A 96 20.89 13.52 -17.65
C PRO A 96 20.86 12.24 -16.79
N ALA A 97 19.74 11.50 -16.80
CA ALA A 97 19.58 10.31 -15.94
C ALA A 97 20.68 9.27 -16.20
N VAL A 98 21.14 9.18 -17.45
CA VAL A 98 22.21 8.28 -17.89
C VAL A 98 23.54 8.47 -17.16
N GLU A 99 23.80 9.65 -16.60
CA GLU A 99 25.06 9.98 -15.94
C GLU A 99 25.07 9.68 -14.43
N GLU A 100 23.90 9.57 -13.80
CA GLU A 100 23.80 9.53 -12.33
C GLU A 100 22.93 8.39 -11.79
N CYS A 101 22.17 7.74 -12.66
CA CYS A 101 21.22 6.70 -12.29
C CYS A 101 21.70 5.37 -12.84
N ASN A 102 21.52 4.30 -12.07
CA ASN A 102 21.87 2.97 -12.53
C ASN A 102 20.84 2.48 -13.55
N GLU A 103 21.25 1.55 -14.41
CA GLU A 103 20.30 0.82 -15.26
C GLU A 103 19.27 0.07 -14.39
N PHE A 104 18.07 -0.15 -14.96
CA PHE A 104 17.02 -0.95 -14.33
C PHE A 104 17.33 -2.45 -14.37
N ASP A 105 18.35 -2.81 -13.59
CA ASP A 105 18.94 -4.13 -13.52
C ASP A 105 18.14 -5.09 -12.61
N ASN A 106 18.63 -6.33 -12.48
CA ASN A 106 17.97 -7.34 -11.65
C ASN A 106 17.91 -6.96 -10.17
N ARG A 107 18.85 -6.14 -9.64
CA ARG A 107 18.82 -5.74 -8.24
C ARG A 107 17.66 -4.77 -7.99
N GLN A 108 17.49 -3.78 -8.86
CA GLN A 108 16.40 -2.83 -8.77
C GLN A 108 15.03 -3.49 -9.00
N LYS A 109 14.96 -4.42 -9.94
CA LYS A 109 13.77 -5.26 -10.18
C LYS A 109 13.35 -6.07 -8.95
N VAL A 110 14.31 -6.74 -8.30
CA VAL A 110 14.05 -7.49 -7.06
C VAL A 110 13.61 -6.56 -5.93
N MET A 111 14.29 -5.42 -5.75
CA MET A 111 13.91 -4.42 -4.75
C MET A 111 12.50 -3.87 -4.97
N LEU A 112 12.11 -3.60 -6.23
CA LEU A 112 10.78 -3.13 -6.59
C LEU A 112 9.71 -4.15 -6.16
N ILE A 113 9.88 -5.43 -6.54
CA ILE A 113 8.94 -6.49 -6.16
C ILE A 113 8.86 -6.65 -4.65
N GLN A 114 10.00 -6.65 -3.95
CA GLN A 114 10.04 -6.82 -2.50
C GLN A 114 9.38 -5.63 -1.77
N THR A 115 9.65 -4.41 -2.22
CA THR A 115 9.03 -3.19 -1.68
C THR A 115 7.52 -3.18 -1.89
N ALA A 116 7.08 -3.48 -3.12
CA ALA A 116 5.66 -3.56 -3.44
C ALA A 116 4.97 -4.62 -2.58
N CYS A 117 5.56 -5.81 -2.52
CA CYS A 117 5.05 -6.91 -1.70
C CYS A 117 4.96 -6.56 -0.21
N ALA A 118 5.95 -5.82 0.30
CA ALA A 118 5.95 -5.37 1.70
C ALA A 118 4.81 -4.41 2.02
N GLY A 119 4.60 -3.41 1.16
CA GLY A 119 3.48 -2.49 1.31
C GLY A 119 2.14 -3.22 1.25
N THR A 120 1.98 -4.14 0.30
CA THR A 120 0.74 -4.92 0.15
C THR A 120 0.47 -5.78 1.36
N LYS A 121 1.47 -6.54 1.85
CA LYS A 121 1.37 -7.34 3.07
C LYS A 121 1.01 -6.48 4.27
N PHE A 122 1.58 -5.28 4.40
CA PHE A 122 1.21 -4.34 5.46
C PHE A 122 -0.26 -3.92 5.39
N ILE A 123 -0.75 -3.52 4.21
CA ILE A 123 -2.16 -3.15 4.00
C ILE A 123 -3.08 -4.33 4.33
N CYS A 124 -2.71 -5.53 3.89
CA CYS A 124 -3.46 -6.76 4.12
C CYS A 124 -3.27 -7.36 5.51
N GLY A 125 -2.47 -6.73 6.40
CA GLY A 125 -2.28 -7.20 7.77
C GLY A 125 -1.43 -8.47 7.92
N ILE A 126 -0.61 -8.80 6.93
CA ILE A 126 0.30 -9.94 6.93
C ILE A 126 1.64 -9.49 7.56
N GLY A 127 2.07 -10.14 8.63
CA GLY A 127 3.32 -9.81 9.33
C GLY A 127 4.59 -10.26 8.62
N GLY A 128 5.75 -9.80 9.10
CA GLY A 128 7.05 -10.42 8.81
C GLY A 128 7.76 -9.97 7.54
N VAL A 129 7.55 -8.75 7.04
CA VAL A 129 8.24 -8.32 5.82
C VAL A 129 9.59 -7.70 6.13
N ALA A 130 10.65 -8.51 5.95
CA ALA A 130 11.98 -7.97 5.75
C ALA A 130 12.00 -7.24 4.41
N VAL A 131 12.07 -5.92 4.45
CA VAL A 131 12.28 -5.11 3.26
C VAL A 131 13.79 -4.99 3.06
N PRO A 132 14.33 -5.27 1.87
CA PRO A 132 15.77 -5.11 1.61
C PRO A 132 16.22 -3.67 1.91
N SER A 133 17.46 -3.51 2.36
CA SER A 133 18.09 -2.17 2.44
C SER A 133 18.24 -1.62 1.02
N PRO A 134 17.75 -0.41 0.73
CA PRO A 134 17.74 0.09 -0.64
C PRO A 134 19.16 0.38 -1.13
N ILE A 135 19.46 -0.09 -2.35
CA ILE A 135 20.60 0.32 -3.15
C ILE A 135 20.09 1.42 -4.08
N GLY A 136 20.53 2.68 -3.87
CA GLY A 136 20.41 3.81 -4.81
C GLY A 136 19.04 3.97 -5.49
N THR A 137 18.23 4.90 -5.01
CA THR A 137 16.85 5.13 -5.45
C THR A 137 16.72 5.85 -6.80
N CYS A 138 17.77 5.91 -7.64
CA CYS A 138 17.67 6.44 -9.00
C CYS A 138 17.91 5.36 -10.07
N THR A 139 16.98 5.23 -11.01
CA THR A 139 16.99 4.24 -12.10
C THR A 139 16.76 4.92 -13.46
N GLN A 140 17.47 4.46 -14.49
CA GLN A 140 17.21 4.82 -15.90
C GLN A 140 16.02 4.02 -16.41
N ASN A 141 14.83 4.37 -15.96
CA ASN A 141 13.58 3.74 -16.38
C ASN A 141 12.45 4.75 -16.37
N THR A 142 11.40 4.47 -17.12
CA THR A 142 10.15 5.24 -17.08
C THR A 142 9.24 4.68 -16.00
N GLN A 143 8.35 5.53 -15.46
CA GLN A 143 7.29 5.08 -14.56
C GLN A 143 6.43 3.97 -15.18
N GLU A 144 6.09 4.11 -16.47
CA GLU A 144 5.27 3.13 -17.21
C GLU A 144 5.95 1.76 -17.28
N ASN A 145 7.22 1.70 -17.69
CA ASN A 145 7.97 0.45 -17.79
C ASN A 145 8.18 -0.19 -16.41
N CYS A 146 8.39 0.63 -15.37
CA CYS A 146 8.45 0.17 -13.99
C CYS A 146 7.14 -0.48 -13.54
N MET A 147 6.00 0.15 -13.82
CA MET A 147 4.67 -0.39 -13.50
C MET A 147 4.36 -1.68 -14.26
N ASN A 148 4.63 -1.69 -15.56
CA ASN A 148 4.46 -2.88 -16.40
C ASN A 148 5.29 -4.05 -15.86
N PHE A 149 6.54 -3.79 -15.46
CA PHE A 149 7.38 -4.81 -14.83
C PHE A 149 6.78 -5.31 -13.51
N ALA A 150 6.39 -4.41 -12.61
CA ALA A 150 5.84 -4.79 -11.31
C ALA A 150 4.59 -5.66 -11.46
N ASN A 151 3.65 -5.25 -12.32
CA ASN A 151 2.36 -5.91 -12.51
C ASN A 151 2.50 -7.28 -13.18
N ASN A 152 3.41 -7.42 -14.14
CA ASN A 152 3.73 -8.72 -14.76
C ASN A 152 4.43 -9.70 -13.80
N ASN A 153 4.88 -9.25 -12.63
CA ASN A 153 5.63 -10.04 -11.67
C ASN A 153 4.95 -10.14 -10.29
N VAL A 154 3.66 -9.79 -10.18
CA VAL A 154 2.89 -9.92 -8.93
C VAL A 154 2.91 -11.34 -8.38
N ASP A 155 2.96 -12.35 -9.25
CA ASP A 155 3.04 -13.77 -8.86
C ASP A 155 4.27 -14.10 -8.01
N LEU A 156 5.38 -13.38 -8.21
CA LEU A 156 6.58 -13.54 -7.37
C LEU A 156 6.31 -13.09 -5.93
N CYS A 157 5.49 -12.06 -5.74
CA CYS A 157 5.04 -11.68 -4.41
C CYS A 157 4.05 -12.71 -3.83
N LEU A 158 3.09 -13.20 -4.62
CA LEU A 158 2.12 -14.20 -4.16
C LEU A 158 2.79 -15.47 -3.66
N ARG A 159 3.85 -15.94 -4.34
CA ARG A 159 4.66 -17.09 -3.90
C ARG A 159 5.33 -16.89 -2.54
N SER A 160 5.49 -15.65 -2.08
CA SER A 160 6.05 -15.32 -0.76
C SER A 160 5.00 -15.30 0.35
N ILE A 161 3.73 -15.62 0.04
CA ILE A 161 2.63 -15.70 0.99
C ILE A 161 2.41 -17.18 1.31
N THR A 162 2.74 -17.57 2.54
CA THR A 162 2.60 -18.96 3.00
C THR A 162 1.13 -19.36 3.08
N ASP A 163 0.81 -20.56 2.60
CA ASP A 163 -0.53 -21.19 2.66
C ASP A 163 -1.68 -20.33 2.13
N ALA A 164 -1.39 -19.44 1.16
CA ALA A 164 -2.36 -18.47 0.63
C ALA A 164 -3.03 -17.60 1.72
N ASN A 165 -2.33 -17.35 2.83
CA ASN A 165 -2.81 -16.48 3.90
C ASN A 165 -2.65 -15.00 3.52
N TYR A 166 -3.66 -14.48 2.86
CA TYR A 166 -3.75 -13.06 2.46
C TYR A 166 -4.12 -12.11 3.63
N GLY A 167 -4.13 -12.59 4.87
CA GLY A 167 -4.49 -11.78 6.03
C GLY A 167 -5.96 -11.34 5.98
N SER A 168 -6.21 -10.03 6.02
CA SER A 168 -7.55 -9.46 5.86
C SER A 168 -7.97 -9.23 4.40
N CYS A 169 -7.10 -9.52 3.43
CA CYS A 169 -7.42 -9.48 2.01
C CYS A 169 -7.83 -10.88 1.51
N ASP A 170 -8.50 -10.94 0.36
CA ASP A 170 -8.46 -12.11 -0.53
C ASP A 170 -7.37 -11.90 -1.60
N GLU A 171 -7.16 -12.89 -2.48
CA GLU A 171 -6.13 -12.79 -3.53
C GLU A 171 -6.40 -11.63 -4.50
N ALA A 172 -7.66 -11.41 -4.88
CA ALA A 172 -8.04 -10.37 -5.83
C ALA A 172 -7.74 -8.98 -5.24
N ARG A 173 -8.11 -8.77 -3.98
CA ARG A 173 -7.82 -7.54 -3.24
C ARG A 173 -6.32 -7.39 -3.03
N PHE A 174 -5.60 -8.46 -2.72
CA PHE A 174 -4.15 -8.42 -2.59
C PHE A 174 -3.49 -7.91 -3.89
N LYS A 175 -3.89 -8.41 -5.06
CA LYS A 175 -3.40 -7.92 -6.36
C LYS A 175 -3.73 -6.44 -6.60
N GLN A 176 -4.93 -5.99 -6.23
CA GLN A 176 -5.32 -4.57 -6.32
C GLN A 176 -4.47 -3.67 -5.42
N GLU A 177 -4.20 -4.10 -4.19
CA GLU A 177 -3.33 -3.35 -3.28
C GLU A 177 -1.86 -3.41 -3.74
N TYR A 178 -1.42 -4.49 -4.39
CA TYR A 178 -0.09 -4.57 -4.99
C TYR A 178 0.11 -3.56 -6.12
N ASP A 179 -0.83 -3.49 -7.06
CA ASP A 179 -0.80 -2.48 -8.13
C ASP A 179 -0.78 -1.05 -7.56
N TRP A 180 -1.64 -0.78 -6.58
CA TRP A 180 -1.64 0.51 -5.89
C TRP A 180 -0.32 0.81 -5.16
N VAL A 181 0.30 -0.18 -4.51
CA VAL A 181 1.58 0.03 -3.82
C VAL A 181 2.70 0.26 -4.83
N ALA A 182 2.76 -0.51 -5.92
CA ALA A 182 3.84 -0.50 -6.91
C ALA A 182 4.03 0.86 -7.59
N GLN A 183 2.97 1.66 -7.73
CA GLN A 183 3.05 2.99 -8.31
C GLN A 183 3.99 3.92 -7.55
N TRP A 184 4.09 3.77 -6.23
CA TRP A 184 4.88 4.66 -5.39
C TRP A 184 6.38 4.49 -5.62
N PRO A 185 7.00 3.31 -5.45
CA PRO A 185 8.39 3.12 -5.81
C PRO A 185 8.64 3.46 -7.29
N CYS A 186 7.71 3.23 -8.22
CA CYS A 186 7.89 3.66 -9.61
C CYS A 186 7.91 5.18 -9.79
N LYS A 187 7.05 5.95 -9.08
CA LYS A 187 7.09 7.42 -9.05
C LYS A 187 8.35 7.98 -8.36
N PHE A 188 9.06 7.18 -7.56
CA PHE A 188 10.25 7.62 -6.82
C PHE A 188 11.59 7.11 -7.39
N PHE A 189 11.62 5.91 -7.97
CA PHE A 189 12.81 5.25 -8.48
C PHE A 189 13.09 5.56 -9.96
N ALA A 190 12.07 5.74 -10.78
CA ALA A 190 12.25 6.27 -12.12
C ALA A 190 12.74 7.71 -12.02
N ARG A 191 13.70 8.18 -12.83
CA ARG A 191 14.00 9.61 -12.97
C ARG A 191 13.30 10.25 -14.17
N GLU A 192 12.93 9.44 -15.16
CA GLU A 192 12.33 9.89 -16.41
C GLU A 192 10.82 9.65 -16.46
#